data_AF-A0A535D231-F1
#
_entry.id   AF-A0A535D231-F1
#
_cell.length_a   1.000
_cell.length_b   1.000
_cell.length_c   1.000
_cell.angle_alpha   90.00
_cell.angle_beta   90.00
_cell.angle_gamma   90.00
#
_symmetry.space_group_name_H-M   'P 1'
#
loop_
_entity.id
_entity.type
_entity.pdbx_description
1 polymer ?
#
loop_
_entity_poly.entity_id
_entity_poly.type
_entity_poly.pdbx_seq_one_letter_code
_entity_poly.pdbx_strand_id
1 'polypeptide(L)' 'MATLTTKTSDQAVQTTLSLLQDLLGAIPQRNFAVRLWDGTVWKPDPDAGEPPRFTLVLQHPGALRKMFLPPSEL' A
#
# COMPACT_ATOMS: atom_id res chain seq x y z
N MET A 1 -5.28 -23.66 19.26
CA MET A 1 -5.37 -24.28 17.92
C MET A 1 -5.15 -23.18 16.89
N ALA A 2 -3.97 -23.16 16.25
CA ALA A 2 -3.54 -22.39 15.05
C ALA A 2 -3.59 -20.83 15.14
N THR A 3 -2.67 -20.02 14.59
CA THR A 3 -1.76 -20.24 13.45
C THR A 3 -0.60 -19.21 13.42
N LEU A 4 0.56 -19.62 12.88
CA LEU A 4 1.83 -18.89 12.74
C LEU A 4 1.85 -17.80 11.62
N THR A 5 0.82 -16.97 11.50
CA THR A 5 0.60 -16.14 10.29
C THR A 5 1.24 -14.75 10.26
N THR A 6 1.84 -14.28 11.36
CA THR A 6 2.35 -12.88 11.47
C THR A 6 3.50 -12.58 10.51
N LYS A 7 4.51 -13.45 10.44
CA LYS A 7 5.75 -13.16 9.69
C LYS A 7 5.55 -12.95 8.19
N THR A 8 4.68 -13.74 7.56
CA THR A 8 4.39 -13.62 6.12
C THR A 8 3.55 -12.39 5.81
N SER A 9 2.61 -12.04 6.68
CA SER A 9 1.82 -10.81 6.53
C SER A 9 2.72 -9.58 6.65
N ASP A 10 3.64 -9.56 7.62
CA ASP A 10 4.59 -8.48 7.81
C ASP A 10 5.48 -8.29 6.57
N GLN A 11 6.00 -9.37 5.98
CA GLN A 11 6.82 -9.26 4.78
C GLN A 11 6.03 -8.69 3.58
N ALA A 12 4.78 -9.12 3.38
CA ALA A 12 3.93 -8.61 2.31
C ALA A 12 3.61 -7.12 2.48
N VAL A 13 3.39 -6.68 3.73
CA VAL A 13 3.19 -5.26 4.08
C VAL A 13 4.44 -4.45 3.74
N GLN A 14 5.62 -4.88 4.19
CA GLN A 14 6.87 -4.14 3.93
C GLN A 14 7.20 -4.07 2.43
N THR A 15 7.00 -5.17 1.70
CA THR A 15 7.19 -5.20 0.24
C THR A 15 6.26 -4.21 -0.46
N THR A 16 5.00 -4.16 -0.01
CA THR A 16 3.99 -3.25 -0.58
C THR A 16 4.31 -1.80 -0.29
N LEU A 17 4.71 -1.46 0.93
CA LEU A 17 5.12 -0.10 1.30
C LEU A 17 6.34 0.35 0.49
N SER A 18 7.32 -0.53 0.30
CA SER A 18 8.52 -0.24 -0.51
C SER A 18 8.12 0.03 -1.97
N LEU A 19 7.27 -0.81 -2.55
CA LEU A 19 6.77 -0.60 -3.92
C LEU A 19 5.96 0.70 -4.05
N LEU A 20 5.11 1.04 -3.06
CA LEU A 20 4.38 2.31 -3.05
C LEU A 20 5.34 3.51 -2.99
N GLN A 21 6.41 3.42 -2.19
CA GLN A 21 7.44 4.46 -2.13
C GLN A 21 8.18 4.60 -3.47
N ASP A 22 8.53 3.50 -4.12
CA ASP A 22 9.23 3.53 -5.41
C ASP A 22 8.34 4.10 -6.53
N LEU A 23 7.06 3.74 -6.57
CA LEU A 23 6.13 4.18 -7.61
C LEU A 23 5.58 5.59 -7.39
N LEU A 24 5.27 5.94 -6.14
CA LEU A 24 4.45 7.11 -5.80
C LEU A 24 5.15 8.06 -4.82
N GLY A 25 6.36 7.73 -4.36
CA GLY A 25 7.12 8.55 -3.41
C GLY A 25 7.70 9.83 -4.00
N ALA A 26 7.93 9.86 -5.31
CA ALA A 26 8.43 11.03 -6.02
C ALA A 26 7.31 11.98 -6.52
N ILE A 27 6.04 11.66 -6.25
CA ILE A 27 4.92 12.53 -6.64
C ILE A 27 4.92 13.75 -5.73
N PRO A 28 5.11 14.98 -6.26
CA PRO A 28 5.05 16.19 -5.46
C PRO A 28 3.64 16.36 -4.88
N GLN A 29 3.56 16.71 -3.60
CA GLN A 29 2.32 16.93 -2.86
C GLN A 29 1.36 15.72 -2.93
N ARG A 30 1.82 14.54 -2.48
CA ARG A 30 0.97 13.36 -2.34
C ARG A 30 -0.14 13.62 -1.31
N ASN A 31 -1.28 14.11 -1.79
CA ASN A 31 -2.44 14.50 -0.97
C ASN A 31 -3.43 13.37 -0.73
N PHE A 32 -3.00 12.11 -0.83
CA PHE A 32 -3.83 10.94 -0.58
C PHE A 32 -3.10 9.94 0.31
N ALA A 33 -3.89 9.14 1.03
CA ALA A 33 -3.39 8.04 1.84
C ALA A 33 -3.60 6.70 1.15
N VAL A 34 -2.83 5.68 1.55
CA VAL A 34 -3.08 4.28 1.17
C VAL A 34 -3.24 3.44 2.44
N ARG A 35 -4.30 2.63 2.52
CA ARG A 35 -4.51 1.69 3.62
C ARG A 35 -4.42 0.26 3.12
N LEU A 36 -3.57 -0.54 3.77
CA LEU A 36 -3.37 -1.95 3.48
C LEU A 36 -4.40 -2.83 4.20
N TRP A 37 -4.44 -4.10 3.84
CA TRP A 37 -5.40 -5.10 4.34
C TRP A 37 -5.23 -5.42 5.83
N ASP A 38 -4.04 -5.20 6.38
CA ASP A 38 -3.72 -5.33 7.81
C ASP A 38 -4.08 -4.08 8.62
N GLY A 39 -4.55 -3.02 7.95
CA GLY A 39 -4.86 -1.73 8.54
C GLY A 39 -3.70 -0.73 8.56
N THR A 40 -2.50 -1.12 8.11
CA THR A 40 -1.35 -0.20 7.99
C THR A 40 -1.68 0.93 7.02
N VAL A 41 -1.35 2.16 7.41
CA VAL A 41 -1.63 3.37 6.61
C VAL A 41 -0.34 4.02 6.15
N TRP A 42 -0.15 4.09 4.84
CA TRP A 42 0.83 4.94 4.20
C TRP A 42 0.26 6.35 4.08
N LYS A 43 0.82 7.27 4.87
CA LYS A 43 0.29 8.62 5.05
C LYS A 43 0.53 9.49 3.80
N PRO A 44 -0.30 10.52 3.57
CA PRO A 44 0.01 11.57 2.59
C PRO A 44 1.34 12.25 2.95
N ASP A 45 1.86 13.03 2.01
CA ASP A 45 3.02 13.87 2.22
C ASP A 45 2.80 14.80 3.44
N PRO A 46 3.71 14.84 4.42
CA PRO A 46 3.59 15.75 5.56
C PRO A 46 3.49 17.22 5.15
N ASP A 47 4.09 17.61 4.03
CA ASP A 47 4.07 18.99 3.54
C ASP A 47 2.76 19.34 2.79
N ALA A 48 1.84 18.39 2.63
CA ALA A 48 0.55 18.65 2.00
C ALA A 48 -0.34 19.62 2.82
N GLY A 49 -0.10 19.74 4.14
CA GLY A 49 -0.80 20.69 5.03
C GLY A 49 -2.31 20.45 5.22
N GLU A 50 -2.91 19.59 4.39
CA GLU A 50 -4.35 19.31 4.32
C GLU A 50 -4.63 17.83 4.62
N PRO A 51 -5.84 17.49 5.10
CA PRO A 51 -6.27 16.10 5.21
C PRO A 51 -6.24 15.41 3.84
N PRO A 52 -5.99 14.08 3.79
CA PRO A 52 -5.94 13.37 2.52
C PRO A 52 -7.27 13.50 1.78
N ARG A 53 -7.22 13.90 0.51
CA ARG A 53 -8.40 14.08 -0.34
C ARG A 53 -9.20 12.78 -0.51
N PHE A 54 -8.49 11.66 -0.50
CA PHE A 54 -9.08 10.32 -0.48
C PHE A 54 -8.08 9.32 0.12
N THR A 55 -8.58 8.10 0.40
CA THR A 55 -7.74 6.97 0.80
C THR A 55 -7.94 5.82 -0.18
N LEU A 56 -6.86 5.36 -0.82
CA LEU A 56 -6.86 4.13 -1.60
C LEU A 56 -6.78 2.93 -0.66
N VAL A 57 -7.76 2.04 -0.69
CA VAL A 57 -7.80 0.86 0.19
C VAL A 57 -7.43 -0.39 -0.59
N LEU A 58 -6.31 -1.02 -0.23
CA LEU A 58 -5.87 -2.30 -0.78
C LEU A 58 -6.40 -3.43 0.11
N GLN A 59 -7.46 -4.09 -0.33
CA GLN A 59 -8.13 -5.13 0.47
C GLN A 59 -7.36 -6.45 0.53
N HIS A 60 -6.35 -6.65 -0.34
CA HIS A 60 -5.60 -7.90 -0.45
C HIS A 60 -4.11 -7.68 -0.70
N PRO A 61 -3.22 -8.58 -0.21
CA PRO A 61 -1.79 -8.55 -0.50
C PRO A 61 -1.43 -8.52 -1.98
N GLY A 62 -2.22 -9.18 -2.82
CA GLY A 62 -2.00 -9.26 -4.27
C GLY A 62 -2.62 -8.10 -5.07
N ALA A 63 -3.17 -7.07 -4.42
CA ALA A 63 -3.91 -6.02 -5.13
C ALA A 63 -3.03 -5.26 -6.13
N LEU A 64 -1.84 -4.81 -5.73
CA LEU A 64 -0.92 -4.11 -6.64
C LEU A 64 -0.44 -5.00 -7.77
N ARG A 65 -0.16 -6.28 -7.47
CA ARG A 65 0.20 -7.27 -8.50
C ARG A 65 -0.88 -7.35 -9.58
N LYS A 66 -2.16 -7.44 -9.18
CA LYS A 66 -3.29 -7.46 -10.12
C LYS A 66 -3.50 -6.15 -10.89
N MET A 67 -3.13 -5.01 -10.32
CA MET A 67 -3.27 -3.70 -10.96
C MET A 67 -2.20 -3.44 -12.03
N PHE A 68 -0.98 -3.93 -11.81
CA PHE A 68 0.18 -3.58 -12.64
C PHE A 68 0.70 -4.71 -13.53
N LEU A 69 0.39 -5.98 -13.25
CA LEU A 69 0.74 -7.06 -14.16
C LEU A 69 -0.24 -7.13 -15.33
N PRO A 70 0.25 -7.49 -16.54
CA PRO A 70 -0.63 -7.79 -17.64
C PRO A 70 -1.53 -9.00 -17.29
N PRO A 71 -2.76 -9.08 -17.84
CA PRO A 71 -3.70 -10.16 -17.54
C PRO A 71 -3.16 -11.58 -17.78
N SER A 72 -2.18 -11.72 -18.67
CA SER A 72 -1.48 -12.98 -18.96
C SER A 72 -0.59 -13.50 -17.83
N GLU A 73 -0.29 -12.68 -16.83
CA GLU A 73 0.65 -12.98 -15.74
C GLU A 73 -0.04 -13.02 -14.35
N LEU A 74 -1.37 -13.11 -14.31
CA LEU A 74 -2.15 -13.09 -13.07
C LEU A 74 -2.20 -14.47 -12.38
#